data_AF-A0A7C1T3V1-F1
#
_entry.id   AF-A0A7C1T3V1-F1
#
_cell.length_a   1.000
_cell.length_b   1.000
_cell.length_c   1.000
_cell.angle_alpha   90.00
_cell.angle_beta   90.00
_cell.angle_gamma   90.00
#
_symmetry.space_group_name_H-M   'P 1'
#
loop_
_entity.id
_entity.type
_entity.pdbx_description
1 polymer ?
#
loop_
_entity_poly.entity_id
_entity_poly.type
_entity_poly.pdbx_seq_one_letter_code
_entity_poly.pdbx_strand_id
1 'polypeptide(L)'
;MQVALHKYSINLYKIITILKSLPILRLVWVSSTPVDTEIHNSRLTVFRRYAQDVVRYNEAAASLMEAEGIPVIDLHSFTIGIGFPQCLSDHVHYKPYARKRQAEFIFTEIQRIV
;
A
#
# COMPACT_ATOMS: atom_id res chain seq x y z
N MET A 1 0.83 -17.47 2.75
CA MET A 1 1.46 -17.67 1.43
C MET A 1 1.27 -16.40 0.61
N GLN A 2 2.29 -15.95 -0.11
CA GLN A 2 2.24 -14.73 -0.93
C GLN A 2 1.73 -15.07 -2.34
N VAL A 3 0.79 -14.28 -2.86
CA VAL A 3 0.30 -14.41 -4.23
C VAL A 3 1.40 -13.94 -5.17
N ALA A 4 1.75 -14.69 -6.22
CA ALA A 4 2.77 -14.28 -7.19
C ALA A 4 2.41 -12.95 -7.88
N LEU A 5 3.43 -12.13 -8.20
CA LEU A 5 3.25 -10.77 -8.70
C LEU A 5 2.33 -10.67 -9.92
N HIS A 6 2.50 -11.56 -10.92
CA HIS A 6 1.63 -11.58 -12.10
C HIS A 6 0.15 -11.83 -11.74
N LYS A 7 -0.10 -12.74 -10.78
CA LYS A 7 -1.45 -13.06 -10.32
C LYS A 7 -2.03 -11.91 -9.49
N TYR A 8 -1.20 -11.22 -8.71
CA TYR A 8 -1.58 -9.99 -8.03
C TYR A 8 -2.03 -8.91 -9.03
N SER A 9 -1.26 -8.63 -10.08
CA SER A 9 -1.62 -7.64 -11.11
C SER A 9 -2.91 -8.01 -11.84
N ILE A 10 -3.09 -9.28 -12.21
CA ILE A 10 -4.35 -9.77 -12.82
C ILE A 10 -5.54 -9.56 -11.88
N ASN A 11 -5.37 -9.90 -10.60
CA ASN A 11 -6.43 -9.72 -9.62
C ASN A 11 -6.77 -8.24 -9.44
N LEU A 12 -5.76 -7.38 -9.39
CA LEU A 12 -5.94 -5.94 -9.24
C LEU A 12 -6.67 -5.34 -10.45
N TYR A 13 -6.30 -5.74 -11.67
CA TYR A 13 -7.00 -5.34 -12.89
C TYR A 13 -8.48 -5.77 -12.89
N LYS A 14 -8.77 -7.00 -12.45
CA LYS A 14 -10.15 -7.48 -12.31
C LYS A 14 -10.95 -6.65 -11.31
N ILE A 15 -10.35 -6.30 -10.16
CA ILE A 15 -10.98 -5.43 -9.15
C ILE A 15 -11.28 -4.06 -9.77
N ILE A 16 -10.30 -3.43 -10.43
CA ILE A 16 -10.49 -2.14 -11.11
C ILE A 16 -11.61 -2.21 -12.14
N THR A 17 -11.64 -3.26 -12.96
CA THR A 17 -12.67 -3.48 -13.99
C THR A 17 -14.07 -3.52 -13.36
N ILE A 18 -14.22 -4.27 -12.26
CA ILE A 18 -15.49 -4.34 -11.51
C ILE A 18 -15.85 -2.95 -10.97
N LEU A 19 -14.92 -2.27 -10.30
CA LEU A 19 -15.19 -0.96 -9.68
C LEU A 19 -15.54 0.13 -10.72
N LYS A 20 -14.89 0.14 -11.89
CA LYS A 20 -15.19 1.08 -12.99
C LYS A 20 -16.55 0.81 -13.64
N SER A 21 -17.09 -0.41 -13.51
CA SER A 21 -18.43 -0.75 -14.03
C SER A 21 -19.58 -0.26 -13.14
N LEU A 22 -19.29 0.11 -11.89
CA LEU A 22 -20.29 0.58 -10.94
C LEU A 22 -20.59 2.07 -11.18
N PRO A 23 -21.87 2.47 -11.21
CA PRO A 23 -22.21 3.87 -11.40
C PRO A 23 -21.79 4.71 -10.17
N ILE A 24 -21.12 5.83 -10.44
CA ILE A 24 -20.78 6.89 -9.47
C ILE A 24 -19.82 6.43 -8.35
N LEU A 25 -18.59 6.07 -8.74
CA LEU A 25 -17.47 5.90 -7.81
C LEU A 25 -16.23 6.63 -8.35
N ARG A 26 -15.61 7.47 -7.51
CA ARG A 26 -14.24 7.94 -7.73
C ARG A 26 -13.29 6.96 -7.04
N LEU A 27 -12.45 6.31 -7.84
CA LEU A 27 -11.46 5.38 -7.34
C LEU A 27 -10.13 6.11 -7.12
N VAL A 28 -9.53 5.91 -5.94
CA VAL A 28 -8.18 6.36 -5.59
C VAL A 28 -7.45 5.15 -5.00
N TRP A 29 -6.21 4.94 -5.42
CA TRP A 29 -5.37 3.87 -4.90
C TRP A 29 -4.44 4.41 -3.81
N VAL A 30 -4.19 3.60 -2.77
CA VAL A 30 -3.24 3.94 -1.70
C VAL A 30 -2.17 2.86 -1.65
N SER A 31 -0.89 3.24 -1.75
CA SER A 31 0.21 2.27 -1.75
C SER A 31 0.31 1.54 -0.40
N SER A 32 0.77 0.28 -0.43
CA SER A 32 1.01 -0.48 0.80
C SER A 32 2.17 0.12 1.57
N THR A 33 2.07 0.17 2.90
CA THR A 33 3.12 0.73 3.77
C THR A 33 4.36 -0.19 3.83
N PRO A 34 5.55 0.35 4.16
CA PRO A 34 6.78 -0.43 4.25
C PRO A 34 6.70 -1.56 5.30
N VAL A 35 7.54 -2.59 5.13
CA VAL A 35 7.74 -3.69 6.07
C VAL A 35 9.22 -3.82 6.41
N ASP A 36 9.51 -4.14 7.67
CA ASP A 36 10.87 -4.37 8.12
C ASP A 36 11.14 -5.87 7.98
N THR A 37 12.03 -6.21 7.05
CA THR A 37 12.33 -7.61 6.70
C THR A 37 12.82 -8.39 7.92
N GLU A 38 13.70 -7.79 8.72
CA GLU A 38 14.35 -8.46 9.85
C GLU A 38 13.38 -8.64 11.02
N ILE A 39 12.64 -7.58 11.37
CA ILE A 39 11.65 -7.63 12.46
C ILE A 39 10.52 -8.60 12.09
N HIS A 40 10.02 -8.59 10.86
CA HIS A 40 8.97 -9.52 10.43
C HIS A 40 9.43 -10.96 10.45
N ASN A 41 10.56 -11.24 9.80
CA ASN A 41 11.00 -12.61 9.61
C ASN A 41 11.61 -13.23 10.87
N SER A 42 11.96 -12.42 11.88
CA SER A 42 12.31 -12.92 13.23
C SER A 42 11.09 -13.24 14.09
N ARG A 43 9.96 -12.54 13.89
CA ARG A 43 8.74 -12.71 14.71
C ARG A 43 7.70 -13.68 14.12
N LEU A 44 7.76 -13.93 12.81
CA LEU A 44 6.81 -14.83 12.13
C LEU A 44 7.54 -15.80 11.21
N THR A 45 7.36 -17.09 11.49
CA THR A 45 8.06 -18.18 10.77
C THR A 45 7.19 -18.89 9.74
N VAL A 46 5.86 -18.81 9.88
CA VAL A 46 4.88 -19.48 8.98
C VAL A 46 4.99 -19.00 7.53
N PHE A 47 5.40 -17.74 7.32
CA PHE A 47 5.79 -17.22 6.03
C PHE A 47 6.70 -15.99 6.18
N ARG A 48 7.49 -15.71 5.15
CA ARG A 48 8.41 -14.57 5.11
C ARG A 48 7.79 -13.40 4.34
N ARG A 49 8.20 -12.19 4.69
CA ARG A 49 7.95 -10.97 3.91
C ARG A 49 9.27 -10.25 3.69
N TYR A 50 9.38 -9.58 2.56
CA TYR A 50 10.57 -8.83 2.19
C TYR A 50 10.17 -7.41 1.78
N ALA A 51 10.93 -6.41 2.24
CA ALA A 51 10.71 -5.02 1.87
C ALA A 51 10.75 -4.81 0.35
N GLN A 52 11.65 -5.52 -0.34
CA GLN A 52 11.77 -5.48 -1.79
C GLN A 52 10.50 -5.98 -2.50
N ASP A 53 9.80 -6.97 -1.93
CA ASP A 53 8.53 -7.39 -2.49
C ASP A 53 7.46 -6.31 -2.33
N VAL A 54 7.40 -5.61 -1.19
CA VAL A 54 6.46 -4.49 -1.03
C VAL A 54 6.69 -3.42 -2.09
N VAL A 55 7.95 -3.07 -2.36
CA VAL A 55 8.32 -2.12 -3.42
C VAL A 55 7.83 -2.61 -4.79
N ARG A 56 8.16 -3.84 -5.18
CA ARG A 56 7.77 -4.41 -6.48
C ARG A 56 6.25 -4.46 -6.69
N TYR A 57 5.49 -4.75 -5.63
CA TYR A 57 4.03 -4.81 -5.72
C TYR A 57 3.42 -3.40 -5.77
N ASN A 58 3.98 -2.45 -5.02
CA ASN A 58 3.58 -1.04 -5.12
C ASN A 58 3.86 -0.47 -6.51
N GLU A 59 5.02 -0.76 -7.10
CA GLU A 59 5.37 -0.35 -8.48
C GLU A 59 4.41 -0.95 -9.51
N ALA A 60 4.11 -2.25 -9.39
CA ALA A 60 3.16 -2.92 -10.29
C ALA A 60 1.74 -2.35 -10.16
N ALA A 61 1.31 -2.02 -8.93
CA ALA A 61 0.03 -1.35 -8.71
C ALA A 61 0.04 0.06 -9.29
N ALA A 62 1.06 0.87 -8.99
CA ALA A 62 1.17 2.24 -9.47
C ALA A 62 1.13 2.32 -11.00
N SER A 63 1.89 1.45 -11.68
CA SER A 63 1.91 1.37 -13.15
C SER A 63 0.51 1.05 -13.72
N LEU A 64 -0.22 0.14 -13.06
CA LEU A 64 -1.57 -0.21 -13.48
C LEU A 64 -2.57 0.93 -13.22
N MET A 65 -2.47 1.61 -12.08
CA MET A 65 -3.33 2.76 -11.76
C MET A 65 -3.10 3.91 -12.75
N GLU A 66 -1.84 4.18 -13.08
CA GLU A 66 -1.47 5.18 -14.11
C GLU A 66 -2.11 4.84 -15.46
N ALA A 67 -1.98 3.60 -15.92
CA ALA A 67 -2.59 3.13 -17.17
C ALA A 67 -4.13 3.25 -17.18
N GLU A 68 -4.77 3.13 -16.01
CA GLU A 68 -6.23 3.19 -15.85
C GLU A 68 -6.76 4.58 -15.50
N GLY A 69 -5.88 5.59 -15.38
CA GLY A 69 -6.22 6.97 -15.00
C GLY A 69 -6.65 7.13 -13.53
N ILE A 70 -6.21 6.22 -12.65
CA ILE A 70 -6.55 6.20 -11.23
C ILE A 70 -5.46 6.93 -10.43
N PRO A 71 -5.80 7.97 -9.65
CA PRO A 71 -4.84 8.64 -8.77
C PRO A 71 -4.26 7.70 -7.71
N VAL A 72 -2.97 7.89 -7.39
CA VAL A 72 -2.24 7.12 -6.38
C VAL A 72 -1.79 8.03 -5.24
N ILE A 73 -2.13 7.64 -4.01
CA ILE A 73 -1.60 8.23 -2.77
C ILE A 73 -0.43 7.37 -2.31
N ASP A 74 0.77 7.93 -2.33
CA ASP A 74 1.99 7.20 -1.92
C ASP A 74 2.17 7.19 -0.39
N LEU A 75 1.38 6.35 0.28
CA LEU A 75 1.47 6.15 1.72
C LEU A 75 2.77 5.45 2.13
N HIS A 76 3.39 4.67 1.23
CA HIS A 76 4.66 3.99 1.46
C HIS A 76 5.77 4.99 1.78
N SER A 77 6.07 5.90 0.85
CA SER A 77 7.14 6.89 1.03
C SER A 77 6.85 7.87 2.16
N PHE A 78 5.58 8.28 2.31
CA PHE A 78 5.17 9.08 3.46
C PHE A 78 5.47 8.38 4.79
N THR A 79 5.15 7.08 4.88
CA THR A 79 5.37 6.29 6.10
C THR A 79 6.85 6.16 6.44
N ILE A 80 7.73 6.05 5.43
CA ILE A 80 9.18 6.12 5.63
C ILE A 80 9.55 7.45 6.27
N GLY A 81 9.04 8.56 5.74
CA GLY A 81 9.35 9.91 6.21
C GLY A 81 8.89 10.24 7.64
N ILE A 82 7.94 9.49 8.22
CA ILE A 82 7.45 9.73 9.59
C ILE A 82 8.11 8.84 10.66
N GLY A 83 9.18 8.12 10.31
CA GLY A 83 10.02 7.39 11.27
C GLY A 83 9.85 5.87 11.26
N PHE A 84 9.66 5.28 10.08
CA PHE A 84 9.78 3.83 9.92
C PHE A 84 11.25 3.38 10.07
N PRO A 85 11.56 2.24 10.71
CA PRO A 85 10.65 1.26 11.33
C PRO A 85 10.25 1.56 12.78
N GLN A 86 10.77 2.63 13.40
CA GLN A 86 10.52 2.95 14.82
C GLN A 86 9.05 3.26 15.12
N CYS A 87 8.27 3.56 14.10
CA CYS A 87 6.84 3.77 14.16
C CYS A 87 6.00 2.49 14.20
N LEU A 88 6.60 1.31 14.04
CA LEU A 88 5.90 0.03 14.19
C LEU A 88 5.55 -0.26 15.67
N SER A 89 4.36 -0.82 15.91
CA SER A 89 3.95 -1.37 17.21
C SER A 89 4.37 -2.83 17.35
N ASP A 90 4.35 -3.57 16.25
CA ASP A 90 4.84 -4.95 16.17
C ASP A 90 5.77 -5.11 14.97
N HIS A 91 5.61 -6.14 14.16
CA HIS A 91 6.39 -6.35 12.95
C HIS A 91 5.78 -5.77 11.65
N VAL A 92 4.51 -5.36 11.65
CA VAL A 92 3.80 -4.84 10.45
C VAL A 92 2.78 -3.75 10.75
N HIS A 93 2.25 -3.70 11.98
CA HIS A 93 1.29 -2.69 12.41
C HIS A 93 1.98 -1.48 13.03
N TYR A 94 1.28 -0.34 12.99
CA TYR A 94 1.82 0.97 13.33
C TYR A 94 1.31 1.50 14.68
N LYS A 95 2.18 2.18 15.42
CA LYS A 95 1.84 2.90 16.65
C LYS A 95 0.73 3.93 16.39
N PRO A 96 -0.10 4.26 17.39
CA PRO A 96 -1.23 5.19 17.23
C PRO A 96 -0.85 6.53 16.58
N TYR A 97 0.29 7.12 16.96
CA TYR A 97 0.74 8.39 16.40
C TYR A 97 1.00 8.30 14.88
N ALA A 98 1.54 7.18 14.40
CA ALA A 98 1.88 7.01 13.00
C ALA A 98 0.62 6.79 12.16
N ARG A 99 -0.35 6.01 12.67
CA ARG A 99 -1.68 5.85 12.06
C ARG A 99 -2.41 7.19 11.95
N LYS A 100 -2.32 8.05 12.96
CA LYS A 100 -2.90 9.40 12.92
C LYS A 100 -2.28 10.23 11.78
N ARG A 101 -0.96 10.27 11.68
CA ARG A 101 -0.27 11.01 10.60
C ARG A 101 -0.56 10.43 9.21
N GLN A 102 -0.64 9.12 9.07
CA GLN A 102 -1.06 8.45 7.84
C GLN A 102 -2.48 8.86 7.42
N ALA A 103 -3.42 8.91 8.35
CA ALA A 103 -4.79 9.35 8.09
C ALA A 103 -4.85 10.83 7.66
N GLU A 104 -4.11 11.71 8.34
CA GLU A 104 -4.02 13.14 7.99
C GLU A 104 -3.45 13.35 6.57
N PHE A 105 -2.43 12.56 6.21
CA PHE A 105 -1.84 12.57 4.88
C PHE A 105 -2.85 12.10 3.81
N ILE A 106 -3.49 10.94 4.02
CA ILE A 106 -4.52 10.42 3.09
C ILE A 106 -5.65 11.44 2.92
N PHE A 107 -6.14 12.02 4.01
CA PHE A 107 -7.19 13.04 3.95
C PHE A 107 -6.77 14.24 3.10
N THR A 108 -5.57 14.76 3.34
CA THR A 108 -5.02 15.89 2.58
C THR A 108 -4.89 15.57 1.09
N GLU A 109 -4.40 14.39 0.74
CA GLU A 109 -4.24 13.98 -0.65
C GLU A 109 -5.59 13.73 -1.34
N ILE A 110 -6.57 13.15 -0.65
CA ILE A 110 -7.94 13.05 -1.18
C ILE A 110 -8.49 14.42 -1.53
N GLN A 111 -8.35 15.43 -0.65
CA GLN A 111 -8.84 16.79 -0.91
C GLN A 111 -8.18 17.46 -2.12
N ARG A 112 -6.97 17.03 -2.53
CA ARG A 112 -6.31 17.52 -3.74
C ARG A 112 -6.80 16.85 -5.02
N ILE A 113 -7.30 15.62 -4.90
CA ILE A 113 -7.81 14.82 -6.01
C ILE A 113 -9.28 15.13 -6.32
N VAL A 114 -10.07 15.50 -5.30
CA VAL A 114 -11.54 15.63 -5.43
C VAL A 114 -12.06 17.03 -5.76
#